data_AF-A0A6P0BAW3-F1
#
_entry.id   AF-A0A6P0BAW3-F1
#
_cell.length_a   1.000
_cell.length_b   1.000
_cell.length_c   1.000
_cell.angle_alpha   90.00
_cell.angle_beta   90.00
_cell.angle_gamma   90.00
#
_symmetry.space_group_name_H-M   'P 1'
#
loop_
_entity.id
_entity.type
_entity.pdbx_description
1 polymer ?
#
loop_
_entity_poly.entity_id
_entity_poly.type
_entity_poly.pdbx_seq_one_letter_code
_entity_poly.pdbx_strand_id
1 'polypeptide(L)'
;MMNILPHEDNGKFDLLIDTGRGSWIQMSKTSLQQLSERFDAAYPKYTECTREQLVERWQAAEVMQRTHAALVASNPVQAREAA
;
A
#
# COMPACT_ATOMS: atom_id res chain seq x y z
N MET A 1 3.90 -14.99 -1.52
CA MET A 1 2.65 -14.57 -0.83
C MET A 1 2.58 -13.06 -0.91
N MET A 2 1.49 -12.49 -1.44
CA MET A 2 1.37 -11.04 -1.64
C MET A 2 0.99 -10.39 -0.30
N ASN A 3 1.88 -9.59 0.28
CA ASN A 3 1.67 -8.97 1.59
C ASN A 3 1.20 -7.52 1.42
N ILE A 4 -0.03 -7.34 0.94
CA ILE A 4 -0.75 -6.06 0.89
C ILE A 4 -2.05 -6.26 1.67
N LEU A 5 -2.34 -5.37 2.61
CA LEU A 5 -3.54 -5.50 3.45
C LEU A 5 -4.42 -4.25 3.31
N PRO A 6 -5.74 -4.39 3.12
CA PRO A 6 -6.65 -3.26 3.24
C PRO A 6 -6.65 -2.74 4.67
N HIS A 7 -6.68 -1.41 4.81
CA HIS A 7 -6.72 -0.74 6.09
C HIS A 7 -7.69 0.43 6.00
N GLU A 8 -8.68 0.43 6.90
CA GLU A 8 -9.60 1.55 7.04
C GLU A 8 -9.35 2.22 8.39
N ASP A 9 -9.12 3.53 8.37
CA ASP A 9 -8.99 4.36 9.56
C ASP A 9 -9.86 5.61 9.40
N ASN A 10 -10.78 5.84 10.33
CA ASN A 10 -11.71 6.98 10.32
C ASN A 10 -12.49 7.15 8.99
N GLY A 11 -12.95 6.04 8.41
CA GLY A 11 -13.71 6.04 7.14
C GLY A 11 -12.84 6.30 5.91
N LYS A 12 -11.51 6.33 6.04
CA LYS A 12 -10.58 6.46 4.92
C LYS A 12 -9.95 5.11 4.61
N PHE A 13 -10.15 4.66 3.37
CA PHE A 13 -9.52 3.47 2.83
C PHE A 13 -8.06 3.76 2.44
N ASP A 14 -7.16 2.90 2.91
CA ASP A 14 -5.74 2.88 2.59
C ASP A 14 -5.26 1.43 2.46
N LEU A 15 -4.03 1.27 1.95
CA LEU A 15 -3.37 -0.02 1.84
C LEU A 15 -2.12 -0.05 2.70
N LEU A 16 -1.97 -1.10 3.49
CA LEU A 16 -0.75 -1.41 4.20
C LEU A 16 0.14 -2.28 3.31
N ILE A 17 1.34 -1.78 3.06
CA ILE A 17 2.36 -2.43 2.24
C ILE A 17 3.44 -2.99 3.16
N ASP A 18 3.71 -4.28 3.04
CA ASP A 18 4.84 -4.91 3.72
C ASP A 18 6.16 -4.40 3.13
N THR A 19 6.97 -3.80 4.00
CA THR A 19 8.28 -3.24 3.65
C THR A 19 9.36 -4.30 3.39
N GLY A 20 9.03 -5.59 3.60
CA GLY A 20 9.97 -6.71 3.48
C GLY A 20 10.90 -6.83 4.69
N ARG A 21 10.48 -6.33 5.85
CA ARG A 21 11.30 -6.24 7.08
C ARG A 21 10.46 -6.47 8.35
N GLY A 22 9.44 -7.32 8.27
CA GLY A 22 8.47 -7.51 9.35
C GLY A 22 7.70 -6.25 9.78
N SER A 23 7.64 -5.21 8.93
CA SER A 23 6.91 -3.97 9.22
C SER A 23 6.09 -3.52 8.02
N TRP A 24 4.97 -2.86 8.33
CA TRP A 24 3.98 -2.41 7.37
C TRP A 24 3.96 -0.89 7.32
N ILE A 25 3.69 -0.33 6.14
CA ILE A 25 3.53 1.10 5.94
C ILE A 25 2.24 1.40 5.20
N GLN A 26 1.55 2.45 5.64
CA GLN A 26 0.41 3.02 4.93
C GLN A 26 0.87 3.63 3.61
N MET A 27 0.23 3.23 2.53
CA MET A 27 0.53 3.69 1.18
C MET A 27 0.37 5.21 1.07
N SER A 28 -0.66 5.79 1.70
CA SER A 28 -0.88 7.23 1.74
C SER A 28 0.23 8.04 2.45
N LYS A 29 1.08 7.38 3.26
CA LYS A 29 2.13 8.01 4.07
C LYS A 29 3.54 7.87 3.49
N THR A 30 3.69 7.31 2.30
CA THR A 30 5.00 7.10 1.67
C THR A 30 4.90 7.18 0.15
N SER A 31 6.04 7.22 -0.52
CA SER A 31 6.16 6.95 -1.96
C SER A 31 6.99 5.70 -2.23
N LEU A 32 6.91 5.16 -3.45
CA LEU A 32 7.80 4.09 -3.91
C LEU A 32 9.29 4.48 -3.77
N GLN A 33 9.61 5.73 -4.06
CA GLN A 33 10.98 6.25 -3.92
C GLN A 33 11.44 6.18 -2.46
N GLN A 34 10.67 6.73 -1.52
CA GLN A 34 11.01 6.70 -0.09
C GLN A 34 11.08 5.27 0.46
N LEU A 35 10.18 4.40 -0.02
CA LEU A 35 10.17 2.99 0.35
C LEU A 35 11.45 2.28 -0.16
N SER A 36 11.86 2.57 -1.39
CA SER A 36 13.09 2.04 -1.98
C SER A 36 14.34 2.55 -1.27
N GLU A 37 14.42 3.86 -0.98
CA GLU A 37 15.54 4.45 -0.24
C GLU A 37 15.68 3.83 1.16
N ARG A 38 14.56 3.62 1.87
CA ARG A 38 14.54 2.95 3.17
C ARG A 38 14.92 1.48 3.08
N PHE A 39 14.61 0.82 1.97
CA PHE A 39 15.00 -0.57 1.71
C PHE A 39 16.50 -0.67 1.43
N ASP A 40 17.04 0.20 0.58
CA ASP A 40 18.47 0.25 0.24
C ASP A 40 19.34 0.64 1.44
N ALA A 41 18.85 1.51 2.32
CA ALA A 41 19.53 1.90 3.55
C ALA A 41 19.49 0.81 4.64
N ALA A 42 18.71 -0.27 4.45
CA ALA A 42 18.57 -1.33 5.44
C ALA A 42 19.73 -2.33 5.35
N TYR A 43 20.09 -2.93 6.49
CA TYR A 43 21.03 -4.06 6.47
C TYR A 43 20.39 -5.30 5.83
N PRO A 44 21.03 -5.97 4.87
CA PRO A 44 20.47 -7.13 4.17
C PRO A 44 20.01 -8.29 5.08
N LYS A 45 20.61 -8.42 6.27
CA LYS A 45 20.21 -9.44 7.25
C LYS A 45 18.81 -9.25 7.84
N TYR A 46 18.19 -8.07 7.63
CA TYR A 46 16.84 -7.74 8.09
C TYR A 46 15.85 -7.56 6.95
N THR A 47 16.25 -7.86 5.71
CA THR A 47 15.38 -7.82 4.53
C THR A 47 14.97 -9.23 4.14
N GLU A 48 13.67 -9.48 4.08
CA GLU A 48 13.06 -10.77 3.78
C GLU A 48 12.61 -10.89 2.32
N CYS A 49 12.72 -9.81 1.54
CA CYS A 49 12.38 -9.78 0.12
C CYS A 49 13.46 -9.11 -0.72
N THR A 50 13.38 -9.27 -2.04
CA THR A 50 14.19 -8.50 -2.99
C THR A 50 13.58 -7.12 -3.24
N ARG A 51 14.36 -6.21 -3.82
CA ARG A 51 13.86 -4.91 -4.27
C ARG A 51 12.77 -5.05 -5.34
N GLU A 52 12.90 -6.03 -6.23
CA GLU A 52 11.90 -6.30 -7.27
C GLU A 52 10.56 -6.69 -6.63
N GLN A 53 10.59 -7.58 -5.63
CA GLN A 53 9.39 -7.99 -4.90
C GLN A 53 8.74 -6.82 -4.15
N LEU A 54 9.53 -5.88 -3.62
CA LEU A 54 9.02 -4.66 -3.00
C LEU A 54 8.29 -3.76 -4.02
N VAL A 55 8.88 -3.60 -5.21
CA VAL A 55 8.28 -2.82 -6.31
C VAL A 55 7.00 -3.48 -6.82
N GLU A 56 6.98 -4.81 -7.00
CA GLU A 56 5.79 -5.55 -7.42
C GLU A 56 4.64 -5.38 -6.41
N ARG A 57 4.93 -5.42 -5.10
CA ARG A 57 3.94 -5.16 -4.05
C ARG A 57 3.39 -3.75 -4.15
N TRP A 58 4.25 -2.75 -4.35
CA TRP A 58 3.82 -1.37 -4.52
C TRP A 58 2.87 -1.20 -5.71
N GLN A 59 3.26 -1.72 -6.88
CA GLN A 59 2.46 -1.61 -8.09
C GLN A 59 1.10 -2.29 -7.96
N ALA A 60 1.04 -3.46 -7.32
CA ALA A 60 -0.23 -4.11 -7.05
C ALA A 60 -1.10 -3.31 -6.07
N ALA A 61 -0.51 -2.66 -5.07
CA ALA A 61 -1.23 -1.77 -4.17
C ALA A 61 -1.80 -0.56 -4.94
N GLU A 62 -1.04 0.03 -5.87
CA GLU A 62 -1.55 1.10 -6.75
C GLU A 62 -2.76 0.66 -7.58
N VAL A 63 -2.72 -0.55 -8.13
CA VAL A 63 -3.85 -1.11 -8.89
C VAL A 63 -5.06 -1.32 -7.98
N MET A 64 -4.88 -1.87 -6.78
CA MET A 64 -5.96 -2.07 -5.80
C MET A 64 -6.58 -0.74 -5.37
N GLN A 65 -5.75 0.27 -5.06
CA GLN A 65 -6.23 1.60 -4.64
C GLN A 65 -7.06 2.28 -5.74
N ARG A 66 -6.58 2.21 -7.00
CA ARG A 66 -7.31 2.76 -8.15
C ARG A 66 -8.62 2.02 -8.41
N THR A 67 -8.60 0.69 -8.28
CA THR A 67 -9.80 -0.13 -8.45
C THR A 67 -10.84 0.20 -7.38
N HIS A 68 -10.42 0.31 -6.12
CA HIS A 68 -11.29 0.72 -5.02
C HIS A 68 -11.89 2.11 -5.27
N ALA A 69 -11.06 3.09 -5.63
CA ALA A 69 -11.53 4.45 -5.94
C ALA A 69 -12.55 4.47 -7.10
N ALA A 70 -12.32 3.68 -8.16
CA ALA A 70 -13.25 3.54 -9.27
C ALA A 70 -14.58 2.89 -8.86
N LEU A 71 -14.54 1.88 -7.99
CA LEU A 71 -15.73 1.22 -7.45
C LEU A 71 -16.56 2.17 -6.60
N VAL A 72 -15.92 2.93 -5.69
CA VAL A 72 -16.60 3.95 -4.87
C VAL A 72 -17.21 5.04 -5.76
N ALA A 73 -16.48 5.53 -6.76
CA ALA A 73 -16.97 6.54 -7.69
C ALA A 73 -18.16 6.05 -8.56
N SER A 74 -18.19 4.74 -8.87
CA SER A 74 -19.24 4.14 -9.70
C SER A 74 -20.48 3.73 -8.89
N ASN A 75 -20.45 3.86 -7.57
CA ASN A 75 -21.54 3.42 -6.69
C ASN A 75 -22.22 4.65 -6.01
N PRO A 76 -23.28 5.23 -6.61
CA PRO A 76 -23.89 6.49 -6.14
C PRO A 76 -24.61 6.39 -4.78
N VAL A 77 -24.68 5.21 -4.16
CA VAL A 77 -25.33 5.00 -2.86
C VAL A 77 -24.44 5.45 -1.68
N GLN A 78 -23.11 5.33 -1.78
CA GLN A 78 -22.17 5.75 -0.71
C GLN A 78 -21.74 7.22 -0.78
N ALA A 79 -21.89 7.87 -1.94
CA ALA A 79 -21.57 9.30 -2.09
C ALA A 79 -22.49 10.23 -1.25
N ARG A 80 -23.62 9.72 -0.76
CA ARG A 80 -24.56 10.45 0.11
C ARG A 80 -24.26 10.36 1.61
N GLU A 81 -23.44 9.41 2.05
CA GLU A 81 -23.13 9.23 3.48
C GLU A 81 -21.78 9.86 3.89
N ALA A 82 -21.00 10.33 2.91
CA ALA A 82 -19.70 10.97 3.12
C ALA A 82 -19.72 12.51 3.00
N ALA A 83 -20.91 13.14 2.94
CA ALA A 83 -21.11 14.58 2.78
C ALA A 83 -21.72 15.23 4.03
#